data_AF-A0A973G7X0-F1
#
_entry.id   AF-A0A973G7X0-F1
#
_cell.length_a   1.000
_cell.length_b   1.000
_cell.length_c   1.000
_cell.angle_alpha   90.00
_cell.angle_beta   90.00
_cell.angle_gamma   90.00
#
_symmetry.space_group_name_H-M   'P 1'
#
loop_
_entity.id
_entity.type
_entity.pdbx_description
1 polymer ?
#
loop_
_entity_poly.entity_id
_entity_poly.type
_entity_poly.pdbx_seq_one_letter_code
_entity_poly.pdbx_strand_id
1 'polypeptide(L)' 'MIAKAVGIGVTLAAAWAAQQVIAGAWKVALGHKPPKPEDEGDARFAEIAVAAVITGAVVALARVLATRGAAKLLN' A
#
# COMPACT_ATOMS: atom_id res chain seq x y z
N MET A 1 -24.47 12.25 -5.55
CA MET A 1 -24.24 11.88 -4.12
C MET A 1 -23.91 10.40 -3.96
N ILE A 2 -24.66 9.48 -4.59
CA ILE A 2 -24.42 8.02 -4.51
C ILE A 2 -23.00 7.63 -4.98
N ALA A 3 -22.54 8.14 -6.11
CA ALA A 3 -21.18 7.85 -6.61
C ALA A 3 -20.06 8.27 -5.63
N LYS A 4 -20.27 9.36 -4.86
CA LYS A 4 -19.32 9.77 -3.82
C LYS A 4 -19.31 8.80 -2.65
N ALA A 5 -20.49 8.33 -2.21
CA ALA A 5 -20.59 7.33 -1.13
C ALA A 5 -19.95 5.99 -1.54
N VAL A 6 -20.19 5.54 -2.77
CA VAL A 6 -19.53 4.34 -3.33
C VAL A 6 -18.02 4.54 -3.38
N GLY A 7 -17.54 5.69 -3.88
CA GLY A 7 -16.11 6.01 -3.92
C GLY A 7 -15.45 5.97 -2.53
N ILE A 8 -16.12 6.51 -1.51
CA ILE A 8 -15.65 6.44 -0.12
C ILE A 8 -15.58 4.99 0.36
N GLY A 9 -16.64 4.19 0.14
CA GLY A 9 -16.67 2.79 0.53
C GLY A 9 -15.56 1.96 -0.12
N VAL A 10 -15.33 2.16 -1.42
CA VAL A 10 -14.25 1.49 -2.16
C VAL A 10 -12.88 1.89 -1.61
N THR A 11 -12.68 3.17 -1.30
CA THR A 11 -11.40 3.66 -0.75
C THR A 11 -11.10 3.03 0.61
N LEU A 12 -12.10 2.95 1.49
CA LEU A 12 -11.96 2.32 2.80
C LEU A 12 -11.67 0.81 2.69
N ALA A 13 -12.39 0.11 1.81
CA ALA A 13 -12.15 -1.31 1.57
C ALA A 13 -10.74 -1.56 1.01
N ALA A 14 -10.29 -0.72 0.08
CA ALA A 14 -8.94 -0.80 -0.48
C ALA A 14 -7.86 -0.53 0.58
N ALA A 15 -8.08 0.48 1.45
CA ALA A 15 -7.16 0.77 2.55
C ALA A 15 -7.05 -0.41 3.52
N TRP A 16 -8.17 -1.00 3.91
CA TRP A 16 -8.19 -2.18 4.79
C TRP A 16 -7.47 -3.38 4.16
N ALA A 17 -7.74 -3.68 2.90
CA ALA A 17 -7.09 -4.78 2.18
C ALA A 17 -5.57 -4.55 2.06
N ALA A 18 -5.14 -3.32 1.75
CA ALA A 18 -3.73 -2.96 1.68
C ALA A 18 -3.03 -3.18 3.03
N GLN A 19 -3.66 -2.80 4.15
CA GLN A 19 -3.10 -3.04 5.49
C GLN A 19 -2.90 -4.52 5.77
N GLN A 20 -3.84 -5.40 5.38
CA GLN A 20 -3.68 -6.84 5.55
C GLN A 20 -2.53 -7.41 4.72
N VAL A 21 -2.42 -6.99 3.47
CA VAL A 21 -1.33 -7.42 2.57
C VAL A 21 0.03 -6.99 3.12
N ILE A 22 0.15 -5.72 3.55
CA ILE A 22 1.40 -5.19 4.11
C ILE A 22 1.78 -5.95 5.39
N ALA A 23 0.82 -6.15 6.31
CA ALA A 23 1.07 -6.89 7.55
C ALA A 23 1.49 -8.34 7.30
N GLY A 24 0.87 -9.01 6.33
CA GLY A 24 1.22 -10.36 5.90
C GLY A 24 2.62 -10.43 5.28
N ALA A 25 2.91 -9.53 4.34
CA ALA A 25 4.21 -9.44 3.67
C ALA A 25 5.34 -9.20 4.67
N TRP A 26 5.14 -8.31 5.66
CA TRP A 26 6.14 -8.06 6.70
C TRP A 26 6.38 -9.27 7.61
N LYS A 27 5.29 -9.94 8.03
CA LYS A 27 5.40 -11.13 8.86
C LYS A 27 6.17 -12.25 8.15
N VAL A 28 5.98 -12.40 6.84
CA VAL A 28 6.70 -13.39 6.03
C VAL A 28 8.17 -12.99 5.81
N ALA A 29 8.43 -11.73 5.47
CA ALA A 29 9.77 -11.27 5.13
C ALA A 29 10.69 -11.09 6.35
N LEU A 30 10.15 -10.57 7.45
CA LEU A 30 10.92 -10.11 8.61
C LEU A 30 10.56 -10.85 9.91
N GLY A 31 9.58 -11.75 9.89
CA GLY A 31 9.18 -12.55 11.06
C GLY A 31 8.40 -11.78 12.13
N HIS A 32 8.35 -10.45 12.04
CA HIS A 32 7.64 -9.57 12.98
C HIS A 32 6.72 -8.58 12.26
N LYS A 33 5.87 -7.89 13.02
CA LYS A 33 4.99 -6.84 12.49
C LYS A 33 5.82 -5.64 11.97
N PRO A 34 5.26 -4.85 11.03
CA PRO A 34 5.89 -3.61 10.57
C PRO A 34 6.22 -2.70 11.75
N PRO A 35 7.35 -1.97 11.69
CA PRO A 35 7.67 -0.96 12.70
C PRO A 35 6.56 0.06 12.74
N LYS A 36 6.20 0.50 13.93
CA LYS A 36 5.53 1.78 14.03
C LYS A 36 6.59 2.88 14.07
N PRO A 37 6.32 4.06 13.47
CA PRO A 37 7.21 5.20 13.54
C PRO A 37 7.59 5.60 14.98
N GLU A 38 6.72 5.29 15.95
CA GLU A 38 6.92 5.54 17.37
C GLU A 38 7.71 4.45 18.14
N ASP A 39 8.10 3.34 17.52
CA ASP A 39 8.90 2.30 18.21
C ASP A 39 10.37 2.73 18.32
N GLU A 40 10.85 2.96 19.55
CA GLU A 40 12.24 3.36 19.84
C GLU A 40 13.21 2.18 19.62
N GLY A 41 13.97 2.24 18.51
CA GLY A 41 15.05 1.30 18.23
C GLY A 41 15.90 1.72 17.03
N ASP A 42 17.19 1.95 17.26
CA ASP A 42 18.20 2.43 16.30
C ASP A 42 18.38 1.49 15.08
N ALA A 43 17.97 0.23 15.22
CA ALA A 43 17.98 -0.76 14.16
C ALA A 43 16.72 -0.67 13.29
N ARG A 44 16.60 0.34 12.40
CA ARG A 44 15.58 0.26 11.32
C ARG A 44 15.58 1.24 10.15
N PHE A 45 16.43 2.27 10.11
CA PHE A 45 16.34 3.24 9.01
C PHE A 45 16.53 2.61 7.63
N ALA A 46 17.49 1.70 7.47
CA ALA A 46 17.72 0.99 6.21
C ALA A 46 16.57 0.05 5.83
N GLU A 47 16.00 -0.68 6.80
CA GLU A 47 14.84 -1.57 6.56
C GLU A 47 13.61 -0.77 6.15
N ILE A 48 13.34 0.34 6.84
CA ILE A 48 12.26 1.28 6.51
C ILE A 48 12.50 1.91 5.14
N ALA A 49 13.73 2.33 4.84
CA ALA A 49 14.09 2.92 3.55
C ALA A 49 13.89 1.94 2.39
N VAL A 50 14.38 0.70 2.52
CA VAL A 50 14.18 -0.35 1.50
C VAL A 50 12.70 -0.64 1.30
N ALA A 51 11.95 -0.75 2.38
CA ALA A 51 10.52 -1.02 2.26
C ALA A 51 9.74 0.17 1.68
N ALA A 52 10.14 1.40 1.98
CA ALA A 52 9.59 2.61 1.37
C ALA A 52 9.87 2.67 -0.14
N VAL A 53 11.07 2.29 -0.57
CA VAL A 53 11.43 2.19 -2.00
C VAL A 53 10.55 1.16 -2.71
N ILE A 54 10.41 -0.04 -2.14
CA ILE A 54 9.56 -1.10 -2.71
C ILE A 54 8.10 -0.65 -2.78
N THR A 55 7.58 -0.06 -1.70
CA THR A 55 6.21 0.45 -1.65
C THR A 55 5.99 1.54 -2.69
N GLY A 56 6.93 2.50 -2.81
CA GLY A 56 6.88 3.56 -3.81
C GLY A 56 6.89 3.02 -5.24
N ALA A 57 7.70 2.00 -5.53
CA ALA A 57 7.75 1.34 -6.82
C ALA A 57 6.41 0.66 -7.15
N VAL A 58 5.84 -0.10 -6.21
CA VAL A 58 4.53 -0.76 -6.38
C VAL A 58 3.43 0.26 -6.63
N VAL A 59 3.40 1.37 -5.87
CA VAL A 59 2.39 2.44 -6.06
C VAL A 59 2.53 3.10 -7.43
N ALA A 60 3.76 3.37 -7.88
CA ALA A 60 4.01 3.93 -9.21
C ALA A 60 3.49 2.99 -10.31
N LEU A 61 3.78 1.69 -10.20
CA LEU A 61 3.28 0.68 -11.15
C LEU A 61 1.75 0.56 -11.11
N ALA A 62 1.16 0.55 -9.91
CA ALA A 62 -0.30 0.53 -9.75
C ALA A 62 -0.95 1.74 -10.42
N ARG A 63 -0.35 2.93 -10.31
CA ARG A 63 -0.83 4.15 -11.00
C ARG A 63 -0.75 4.03 -12.51
N VAL A 64 0.34 3.48 -13.05
CA VAL A 64 0.49 3.23 -14.50
C VAL A 64 -0.58 2.23 -14.98
N LEU A 65 -0.82 1.16 -14.23
CA LEU A 65 -1.84 0.17 -14.58
C LEU A 65 -3.25 0.73 -14.48
N ALA A 66 -3.55 1.51 -13.45
CA ALA A 66 -4.86 2.15 -13.29
C ALA A 66 -5.15 3.13 -14.43
N THR A 67 -4.17 3.95 -14.81
CA THR A 67 -4.33 4.91 -15.92
C THR A 67 -4.45 4.21 -17.28
N ARG A 68 -3.66 3.15 -17.54
CA ARG A 68 -3.78 2.35 -18.76
C ARG A 68 -5.06 1.53 -18.81
N GLY A 69 -5.48 0.94 -17.69
CA GLY A 69 -6.72 0.18 -17.56
C GLY A 69 -7.95 1.05 -17.77
N ALA A 70 -7.96 2.26 -17.19
CA ALA A 70 -9.00 3.25 -17.46
C ALA A 70 -9.03 3.67 -18.94
N ALA A 71 -7.88 3.86 -19.58
CA ALA A 71 -7.82 4.17 -21.01
C ALA A 71 -8.36 3.02 -21.89
N LYS A 72 -8.15 1.76 -21.50
CA LYS A 72 -8.64 0.58 -22.22
C LYS A 72 -10.15 0.34 -22.06
N LEU A 73 -10.77 0.91 -21.02
CA LEU A 73 -12.21 0.79 -20.75
C LEU A 73 -13.03 1.91 -21.43
N LEU A 74 -12.37 3.00 -21.84
CA LEU A 74 -12.96 4.19 -22.46
C LEU A 74 -12.79 4.27 -23.99
N ASN A 75 -12.12 3.28 -24.59
CA ASN A 75 -11.90 3.15 -26.04
C ASN A 75 -12.50 1.83 -26.55
#